data_AF-A0A3C1HFA8-F1
#
_entry.id   AF-A0A3C1HFA8-F1
#
_cell.length_a   1.000
_cell.length_b   1.000
_cell.length_c   1.000
_cell.angle_alpha   90.00
_cell.angle_beta   90.00
_cell.angle_gamma   90.00
#
_symmetry.space_group_name_H-M   'P 1'
#
loop_
_entity.id
_entity.type
_entity.pdbx_description
1 polymer ?
#
loop_
_entity_poly.entity_id
_entity_poly.type
_entity_poly.pdbx_seq_one_letter_code
_entity_poly.pdbx_strand_id
1 'polypeptide(L)'
;VPTLLRASVREASGAAAPLDPYMHMLGHALVLRSDGAVFAHVHPAGTLSLAAARHFAAKSGGEAAARAVEALCGDLEVLPQPEAAELSRKGEIGFPYVFPTPGAYLIWVQAKVRGTVVTGAFRLQVGPPAPGPAR
;
A
#
# COMPACT_ATOMS: atom_id res chain seq x y z
N VAL A 1 16.33 3.24 5.30
CA VAL A 1 16.29 1.80 4.97
C VAL A 1 14.94 1.53 4.30
N PRO A 2 14.89 0.82 3.17
CA PRO A 2 13.63 0.36 2.59
C PRO A 2 12.84 -0.46 3.60
N THR A 3 11.56 -0.16 3.79
CA THR A 3 10.69 -0.86 4.74
C THR A 3 9.40 -1.24 4.06
N LEU A 4 8.93 -2.47 4.30
CA LEU A 4 7.59 -2.89 3.93
C LEU A 4 6.69 -2.73 5.16
N LEU A 5 5.81 -1.74 5.15
CA LEU A 5 4.78 -1.60 6.17
C LEU A 5 3.70 -2.64 5.89
N ARG A 6 3.56 -3.65 6.75
CA ARG A 6 2.55 -4.70 6.61
C ARG A 6 1.39 -4.46 7.57
N ALA A 7 0.18 -4.41 7.01
CA ALA A 7 -1.06 -4.37 7.78
C ALA A 7 -1.80 -5.71 7.61
N SER A 8 -2.34 -6.23 8.70
CA SER A 8 -3.24 -7.40 8.68
C SER A 8 -4.61 -6.99 9.20
N VAL A 9 -5.66 -7.34 8.47
CA VAL A 9 -7.05 -7.14 8.89
C VAL A 9 -7.62 -8.47 9.34
N ARG A 10 -8.17 -8.49 10.55
CA ARG A 10 -8.68 -9.70 11.19
C ARG A 10 -10.13 -9.50 11.61
N GLU A 11 -10.90 -10.56 11.47
CA GLU A 11 -12.24 -10.67 12.04
C GLU A 11 -12.16 -10.73 13.58
N ALA A 12 -13.29 -10.53 14.27
CA ALA A 12 -13.34 -10.66 15.72
C ALA A 12 -12.92 -12.06 16.23
N SER A 13 -13.05 -13.10 15.40
CA SER A 13 -12.57 -14.46 15.67
C SER A 13 -11.05 -14.61 15.58
N GLY A 14 -10.32 -13.60 15.10
CA GLY A 14 -8.88 -13.63 14.85
C GLY A 14 -8.48 -14.15 13.46
N ALA A 15 -9.43 -14.71 12.70
CA ALA A 15 -9.22 -15.14 11.32
C ALA A 15 -8.88 -13.94 10.41
N ALA A 16 -8.15 -14.18 9.32
CA ALA A 16 -7.92 -13.15 8.30
C ALA A 16 -9.26 -12.71 7.70
N ALA A 17 -9.47 -11.40 7.60
CA ALA A 17 -10.65 -10.84 6.96
C ALA A 17 -10.38 -10.73 5.44
N PRO A 18 -11.17 -11.37 4.57
CA PRO A 18 -11.05 -11.17 3.14
C PRO A 18 -11.26 -9.69 2.78
N LEU A 19 -10.37 -9.14 1.97
CA LEU A 19 -10.41 -7.75 1.56
C LEU A 19 -11.13 -7.58 0.24
N ASP A 20 -12.02 -6.59 0.19
CA ASP A 20 -12.63 -6.11 -1.04
C ASP A 20 -11.72 -5.09 -1.71
N PRO A 21 -11.72 -5.00 -3.05
CA PRO A 21 -11.12 -3.86 -3.75
C PRO A 21 -11.71 -2.55 -3.24
N TYR A 22 -10.82 -1.63 -2.87
CA TYR A 22 -11.12 -0.26 -2.49
C TYR A 22 -10.35 0.66 -3.43
N MET A 23 -11.05 1.41 -4.29
CA MET A 23 -10.43 2.22 -5.35
C MET A 23 -9.41 1.39 -6.17
N HIS A 24 -9.85 0.23 -6.66
CA HIS A 24 -9.08 -0.74 -7.44
C HIS A 24 -7.98 -1.52 -6.68
N MET A 25 -7.58 -1.13 -5.46
CA MET A 25 -6.49 -1.77 -4.69
C MET A 25 -6.99 -2.42 -3.40
N LEU A 26 -6.15 -3.24 -2.74
CA LEU A 26 -6.52 -3.87 -1.45
C LEU A 26 -6.58 -2.88 -0.27
N GLY A 27 -6.00 -1.69 -0.42
CA GLY A 27 -6.05 -0.65 0.58
C GLY A 27 -5.09 0.50 0.29
N HIS A 28 -5.12 1.49 1.18
CA HIS A 28 -4.36 2.73 1.08
C HIS A 28 -3.76 3.07 2.44
N ALA A 29 -2.60 3.73 2.45
CA ALA A 29 -2.00 4.22 3.68
C ALA A 29 -1.67 5.70 3.59
N LEU A 30 -1.79 6.38 4.72
CA LEU A 30 -1.31 7.74 4.92
C LEU A 30 -0.21 7.70 5.97
N VAL A 31 0.93 8.34 5.67
CA VAL A 31 2.05 8.49 6.60
C VAL A 31 2.26 9.97 6.88
N LEU A 32 2.21 10.36 8.15
CA LEU A 32 2.38 11.72 8.61
C LEU A 32 3.45 11.77 9.70
N ARG A 33 4.47 12.63 9.59
CA ARG A 33 5.34 12.92 10.75
C ARG A 33 4.56 13.80 11.72
N SER A 34 4.71 13.55 13.02
CA SER A 34 3.96 14.24 14.08
C SER A 34 4.02 15.77 14.07
N ASP A 35 5.06 16.35 13.47
CA ASP A 35 5.24 17.80 13.30
C ASP A 35 4.83 18.32 11.90
N GLY A 36 4.22 17.47 11.06
CA GLY A 36 3.71 17.83 9.74
C GLY A 36 4.77 17.92 8.63
N ALA A 37 6.06 17.74 8.94
CA ALA A 37 7.12 17.90 7.94
C ALA A 37 7.14 16.80 6.85
N VAL A 38 6.45 15.69 7.07
CA VAL A 38 6.30 14.60 6.09
C VAL A 38 4.83 14.25 5.99
N PHE A 39 4.32 14.22 4.77
CA PHE A 39 3.01 13.68 4.42
C PHE A 39 3.17 12.82 3.16
N ALA A 40 2.69 11.58 3.20
CA ALA A 40 2.68 10.69 2.05
C ALA A 40 1.39 9.88 1.98
N HIS A 41 0.77 9.87 0.80
CA HIS A 41 -0.22 8.88 0.41
C HIS A 41 0.53 7.70 -0.22
N VAL A 42 0.28 6.49 0.27
CA VAL A 42 1.02 5.28 -0.10
C VAL A 42 0.05 4.18 -0.53
N HIS A 43 0.24 3.68 -1.75
CA HIS A 43 -0.46 2.53 -2.33
C HIS A 43 0.30 1.23 -2.00
N PRO A 44 -0.28 0.04 -2.25
CA PRO A 44 0.45 -1.22 -2.14
C PRO A 44 1.69 -1.29 -3.05
N ALA A 45 1.71 -0.50 -4.13
CA ALA A 45 2.86 -0.30 -5.00
C ALA A 45 3.79 0.87 -4.59
N GLY A 46 3.58 1.47 -3.41
CA GLY A 46 4.36 2.59 -2.89
C GLY A 46 3.75 3.96 -3.20
N THR A 47 4.59 4.98 -3.34
CA THR A 47 4.15 6.38 -3.59
C THR A 47 3.99 6.72 -5.08
N LEU A 48 4.01 5.71 -5.96
CA LEU A 48 3.84 5.91 -7.39
C LEU A 48 2.40 6.35 -7.70
N SER A 49 2.26 7.45 -8.45
CA SER A 49 0.98 7.85 -9.01
C SER A 49 0.59 6.88 -10.13
N LEU A 50 -0.36 5.97 -9.85
CA LEU A 50 -0.91 5.07 -10.86
C LEU A 50 -1.45 5.85 -12.07
N ALA A 51 -2.16 6.95 -11.84
CA ALA A 51 -2.70 7.77 -12.93
C ALA A 51 -1.61 8.31 -13.86
N ALA A 52 -0.51 8.84 -13.30
CA ALA A 52 0.61 9.35 -14.10
C ALA A 52 1.37 8.22 -14.81
N ALA A 53 1.64 7.11 -14.10
CA ALA A 53 2.34 5.95 -14.65
C ALA A 53 1.55 5.31 -15.80
N ARG A 54 0.23 5.14 -15.63
CA ARG A 54 -0.71 4.69 -16.66
C ARG A 54 -0.70 5.63 -17.87
N HIS A 55 -0.79 6.95 -17.65
CA HIS A 55 -0.79 7.92 -18.75
C HIS A 55 0.50 7.87 -19.57
N PHE A 56 1.66 7.81 -18.89
CA PHE A 56 2.96 7.70 -19.54
C PHE A 56 3.08 6.39 -20.35
N ALA A 57 2.66 5.27 -19.77
CA ALA A 57 2.69 3.97 -20.43
C ALA A 57 1.76 3.92 -21.65
N ALA A 58 0.56 4.47 -21.54
CA ALA A 58 -0.38 4.60 -22.66
C ALA A 58 0.22 5.40 -23.82
N LYS A 59 0.92 6.50 -23.54
CA LYS A 59 1.59 7.32 -24.56
C LYS A 59 2.81 6.64 -25.19
N SER A 60 3.52 5.81 -24.43
CA SER A 60 4.79 5.20 -24.87
C SER A 60 4.61 3.84 -25.54
N GLY A 61 3.60 3.07 -25.15
CA GLY A 61 3.39 1.69 -25.59
C GLY A 61 1.93 1.27 -25.72
N GLY A 62 0.98 2.22 -25.71
CA GLY A 62 -0.45 1.96 -25.87
C GLY A 62 -1.13 1.33 -24.65
N GLU A 63 -2.39 0.92 -24.82
CA GLU A 63 -3.23 0.40 -23.73
C GLU A 63 -2.71 -0.89 -23.09
N ALA A 64 -1.99 -1.73 -23.85
CA ALA A 64 -1.37 -2.94 -23.30
C ALA A 64 -0.30 -2.59 -22.24
N ALA A 65 0.52 -1.57 -22.51
CA ALA A 65 1.51 -1.08 -21.55
C ALA A 65 0.82 -0.41 -20.33
N ALA A 66 -0.27 0.31 -20.55
CA ALA A 66 -1.06 0.90 -19.46
C ALA A 66 -1.62 -0.18 -18.52
N ARG A 67 -2.22 -1.25 -19.05
CA ARG A 67 -2.72 -2.39 -18.26
C ARG A 67 -1.63 -3.11 -17.49
N ALA A 68 -0.44 -3.27 -18.09
CA ALA A 68 0.70 -3.87 -17.39
C ALA A 68 1.13 -3.03 -16.17
N VAL A 69 1.09 -1.70 -16.28
CA VAL A 69 1.38 -0.79 -15.16
C VAL A 69 0.30 -0.84 -14.09
N GLU A 70 -0.99 -0.90 -14.47
CA GLU A 70 -2.10 -1.07 -13.53
C GLU A 70 -1.92 -2.34 -12.68
N ALA A 71 -1.62 -3.47 -13.31
CA ALA A 71 -1.38 -4.74 -12.64
C ALA A 71 -0.19 -4.66 -11.66
N LEU A 72 0.93 -4.05 -12.11
CA LEU A 72 2.11 -3.82 -11.27
C LEU A 72 1.78 -2.91 -10.06
N CYS A 73 0.86 -1.96 -10.24
CA CYS A 73 0.46 -1.05 -9.18
C CYS A 73 -0.53 -1.66 -8.18
N GLY A 74 -0.95 -2.90 -8.38
CA GLY A 74 -1.89 -3.61 -7.52
C GLY A 74 -3.36 -3.30 -7.80
N ASP A 75 -3.68 -2.86 -9.03
CA ASP A 75 -5.06 -2.82 -9.51
C ASP A 75 -5.58 -4.26 -9.67
N LEU A 76 -6.56 -4.63 -8.84
CA LEU A 76 -7.12 -5.97 -8.79
C LEU A 76 -8.04 -6.27 -9.98
N GLU A 77 -8.59 -5.26 -10.66
CA GLU A 77 -9.53 -5.45 -11.77
C GLU A 77 -8.85 -5.94 -13.04
N VAL A 78 -7.53 -5.70 -13.17
CA VAL A 78 -6.73 -6.13 -14.31
C VAL A 78 -5.98 -7.45 -14.07
N LEU A 79 -6.00 -7.96 -12.84
CA LEU A 79 -5.40 -9.25 -12.50
C LEU A 79 -6.34 -10.42 -12.84
N PRO A 80 -5.80 -11.61 -13.15
CA PRO A 80 -6.58 -12.83 -13.21
C PRO A 80 -7.38 -13.04 -11.91
N GLN A 81 -8.69 -13.31 -12.04
CA GLN A 81 -9.58 -13.55 -10.90
C GLN A 81 -9.05 -14.53 -9.82
N PRO A 82 -8.43 -15.69 -10.15
CA PRO A 82 -7.88 -16.55 -9.10
C PRO A 82 -6.77 -15.89 -8.28
N GLU A 83 -5.92 -15.07 -8.91
CA GLU A 83 -4.84 -14.33 -8.23
C GLU A 83 -5.41 -13.21 -7.37
N ALA A 84 -6.33 -12.40 -7.91
CA ALA A 84 -7.00 -11.35 -7.15
C ALA A 84 -7.71 -11.92 -5.91
N ALA A 85 -8.43 -13.04 -6.08
CA ALA A 85 -9.11 -13.71 -4.99
C ALA A 85 -8.13 -14.29 -3.95
N GLU A 86 -6.96 -14.79 -4.35
CA GLU A 86 -5.93 -15.26 -3.42
C GLU A 86 -5.35 -14.12 -2.59
N LEU A 87 -5.04 -12.98 -3.24
CA LEU A 87 -4.55 -11.79 -2.54
C LEU A 87 -5.58 -11.26 -1.55
N SER A 88 -6.85 -11.16 -1.96
CA SER A 88 -7.97 -10.77 -1.08
C SER A 88 -8.12 -11.66 0.14
N ARG A 89 -8.02 -12.99 0.00
CA ARG A 89 -8.22 -13.95 1.11
C ARG A 89 -7.16 -13.86 2.21
N LYS A 90 -5.97 -13.32 1.93
CA LYS A 90 -4.88 -13.23 2.92
C LYS A 90 -5.16 -12.22 4.03
N GLY A 91 -6.02 -11.22 3.78
CA GLY A 91 -6.28 -10.16 4.76
C GLY A 91 -5.04 -9.32 5.07
N GLU A 92 -4.07 -9.26 4.15
CA GLU A 92 -2.80 -8.58 4.35
C GLU A 92 -2.54 -7.57 3.23
N ILE A 93 -1.98 -6.42 3.60
CA ILE A 93 -1.60 -5.36 2.67
C ILE A 93 -0.16 -4.94 2.99
N GLY A 94 0.68 -4.83 1.98
CA GLY A 94 2.05 -4.35 2.11
C GLY A 94 2.21 -3.01 1.41
N PHE A 95 2.83 -2.04 2.10
CA PHE A 95 3.13 -0.71 1.57
C PHE A 95 4.65 -0.48 1.59
N PRO A 96 5.33 -0.52 0.44
CA PRO A 96 6.75 -0.22 0.38
C PRO A 96 6.95 1.28 0.67
N TYR A 97 7.81 1.59 1.63
CA TYR A 97 8.04 2.96 2.09
C TYR A 97 9.48 3.16 2.57
N VAL A 98 9.98 4.38 2.39
CA VAL A 98 11.26 4.84 2.97
C VAL A 98 10.95 6.06 3.83
N PHE A 99 11.16 5.95 5.13
CA PHE A 99 11.05 7.09 6.03
C PHE A 99 12.14 8.12 5.71
N PRO A 100 11.79 9.39 5.40
CA PRO A 100 12.78 10.40 5.03
C PRO A 100 13.74 10.76 6.18
N THR A 101 13.23 10.73 7.41
CA THR A 101 13.97 11.15 8.62
C THR A 101 13.56 10.30 9.82
N PRO A 102 14.40 10.17 10.86
CA PRO A 102 13.96 9.68 12.17
C PRO A 102 12.90 10.59 12.78
N GLY A 103 12.04 10.03 13.64
CA GLY A 103 11.00 10.78 14.33
C GLY A 103 9.75 9.97 14.64
N ALA A 104 8.77 10.64 15.26
CA ALA A 104 7.45 10.07 15.53
C ALA A 104 6.52 10.25 14.33
N TYR A 105 5.88 9.17 13.89
CA TYR A 105 4.97 9.11 12.76
C TYR A 105 3.59 8.60 13.19
N LEU A 106 2.55 9.13 12.55
CA LEU A 106 1.21 8.59 12.55
C LEU A 106 0.94 7.95 11.19
N ILE A 107 0.39 6.75 11.21
CA ILE A 107 0.06 5.99 10.02
C ILE A 107 -1.41 5.61 10.09
N TRP A 108 -2.16 5.93 9.04
CA TRP A 108 -3.52 5.41 8.85
C TRP A 108 -3.50 4.40 7.73
N VAL A 109 -4.14 3.25 7.94
CA VAL A 109 -4.35 2.23 6.92
C VAL A 109 -5.84 2.07 6.69
N GLN A 110 -6.25 2.18 5.43
CA GLN A 110 -7.62 1.97 5.00
C GLN A 110 -7.70 0.69 4.18
N ALA A 111 -8.67 -0.15 4.52
CA ALA A 111 -9.02 -1.36 3.77
C ALA A 111 -10.53 -1.44 3.65
N LYS A 112 -11.06 -2.26 2.75
CA LYS A 112 -12.49 -2.51 2.64
C LYS A 112 -12.78 -3.97 2.95
N VAL A 113 -13.76 -4.21 3.82
CA VAL A 113 -14.19 -5.53 4.24
C VAL A 113 -15.71 -5.56 4.20
N ARG A 114 -16.31 -6.50 3.46
CA ARG A 114 -17.76 -6.68 3.33
C ARG A 114 -18.48 -5.38 2.97
N GLY A 115 -17.98 -4.68 1.97
CA GLY A 115 -18.55 -3.42 1.48
C GLY A 115 -18.17 -2.18 2.30
N THR A 116 -17.57 -2.34 3.48
CA THR A 116 -17.32 -1.24 4.43
C THR A 116 -15.84 -0.88 4.48
N VAL A 117 -15.52 0.42 4.35
CA VAL A 117 -14.16 0.91 4.54
C VAL A 117 -13.86 0.98 6.05
N VAL A 118 -12.80 0.28 6.46
CA VAL A 118 -12.26 0.30 7.82
C VAL A 118 -10.95 1.05 7.84
N THR A 119 -10.70 1.83 8.90
CA THR A 119 -9.45 2.60 9.07
C THR A 119 -8.80 2.23 10.40
N GLY A 120 -7.54 1.78 10.34
CA GLY A 120 -6.69 1.60 11.52
C GLY A 120 -5.69 2.75 11.64
N ALA A 121 -5.47 3.26 12.85
CA ALA A 121 -4.49 4.31 13.13
C ALA A 121 -3.37 3.78 14.04
N PHE A 122 -2.12 4.05 13.66
CA PHE A 122 -0.93 3.52 14.30
C PHE A 122 0.07 4.64 14.57
N ARG A 123 0.77 4.56 15.70
CA ARG A 123 1.90 5.44 16.02
C ARG A 123 3.18 4.63 15.94
N LEU A 124 4.18 5.19 15.27
CA LEU A 124 5.49 4.55 15.08
C LEU A 124 6.60 5.53 15.47
N GLN A 125 7.60 5.05 16.19
CA GLN A 125 8.85 5.76 16.38
C GLN A 125 9.90 5.19 15.40
N VAL A 126 10.43 6.05 14.54
CA VAL A 126 11.47 5.68 13.58
C VAL A 126 12.81 6.20 14.11
N GLY A 127 13.75 5.28 14.34
CA GLY A 127 15.12 5.60 14.75
C GLY A 127 16.03 5.99 13.57
N PRO A 128 17.26 6.43 13.85
CA PRO A 128 18.29 6.56 12.82
C PRO A 128 18.50 5.23 12.09
N PRO A 129 18.90 5.25 10.80
CA PRO A 129 19.28 4.03 10.10
C PRO A 129 20.38 3.33 10.90
N ALA A 130 20.25 2.00 11.06
CA ALA A 130 21.30 1.21 11.68
C ALA A 130 22.61 1.40 10.88
N PRO A 131 23.78 1.47 11.55
CA PRO A 131 25.05 1.50 10.85
C PRO A 131 25.12 0.29 9.92
N GLY A 132 25.46 0.53 8.66
CA GLY A 132 25.63 -0.54 7.68
C GLY A 132 26.76 -1.49 8.09
N PRO A 133 26.78 -2.73 7.58
CA PRO A 133 27.94 -3.60 7.78
C PRO A 133 29.19 -2.88 7.28
N ALA A 134 30.28 -2.96 8.05
CA ALA A 134 31.59 -2.48 7.61
C ALA A 134 31.90 -3.13 6.26
N ARG A 135 32.20 -2.30 5.26
CA ARG A 135 32.60 -2.75 3.92
C ARG A 135 33.94 -3.47 3.96
#